data_AF-A0A969BEX4-F1
#
_entry.id   AF-A0A969BEX4-F1
#
_cell.length_a   1.000
_cell.length_b   1.000
_cell.length_c   1.000
_cell.angle_alpha   90.00
_cell.angle_beta   90.00
_cell.angle_gamma   90.00
#
_symmetry.space_group_name_H-M   'P 1'
#
loop_
_entity.id
_entity.type
_entity.pdbx_description
1 polymer ?
#
loop_
_entity_poly.entity_id
_entity_poly.type
_entity_poly.pdbx_seq_one_letter_code
_entity_poly.pdbx_strand_id
1 'polypeptide(L)'
;MIGIFTELRDLHTVYLPPMPYQSINFVLPFLMEEFYEGNQRFYVVSHVHEDFEHPNFHKGVIITHWNGIPIERAIELNSMRIYGSNENSSRIHSLNSMTVRSGSKYLVPDEEWLYISYLTTNKEHYEHRFQWQTYDFPETQVVGNSKVSGSLGIDFEAIKLQKIKKGLFAAISKSDNQICDETDFQWSIFSTDYGEFGYVKIPSFMIYDQQKFIENLIRVLEDLPRDGLMIDVRGNSGGYIEAGEMMLQLFTANKIQPELFQFINTPTTLKIAPEPWKSSIKSSLHTGNVYSMGYPISGNYDYIDEINQHGKKYFGPVILITDTLSYGATEIFAAGFQDHAIGTIIGINGNTGGGGANVWQYDDLFHPLGFSALPRNAQITMAVKRSLRVGNHNGFNLEDCGVIPDYIHQMTRNDVLMVMLI
;
A
#
# COMPACT_ATOMS: atom_id res chain seq x y z
N MET A 1 2.13 13.83 -20.09
CA MET A 1 1.39 12.60 -19.72
C MET A 1 1.59 12.26 -18.26
N ILE A 2 2.80 11.88 -17.81
CA ILE A 2 3.06 11.54 -16.39
C ILE A 2 2.52 12.61 -15.44
N GLY A 3 2.92 13.88 -15.61
CA GLY A 3 2.43 14.97 -14.74
C GLY A 3 0.91 15.13 -14.69
N ILE A 4 0.20 14.90 -15.81
CA ILE A 4 -1.27 14.96 -15.86
C ILE A 4 -1.89 13.89 -14.95
N PHE A 5 -1.36 12.67 -14.99
CA PHE A 5 -1.84 11.58 -14.13
C PHE A 5 -1.41 11.78 -12.67
N THR A 6 -0.21 12.33 -12.42
CA THR A 6 0.24 12.68 -11.07
C THR A 6 -0.66 13.74 -10.43
N GLU A 7 -1.17 14.71 -11.20
CA GLU A 7 -2.10 15.74 -10.72
C GLU A 7 -3.47 15.17 -10.30
N LEU A 8 -3.85 13.97 -10.76
CA LEU A 8 -5.07 13.29 -10.30
C LEU A 8 -4.94 12.80 -8.85
N ARG A 9 -3.70 12.70 -8.33
CA ARG A 9 -3.37 12.24 -6.97
C ARG A 9 -3.85 10.84 -6.60
N ASP A 10 -4.34 10.07 -7.55
CA ASP A 10 -4.80 8.68 -7.38
C ASP A 10 -3.68 7.69 -7.77
N LEU A 11 -3.38 6.71 -6.90
CA LEU A 11 -2.34 5.69 -7.16
C LEU A 11 -2.81 4.56 -8.09
N HIS A 12 -4.12 4.40 -8.27
CA HIS A 12 -4.73 3.46 -9.22
C HIS A 12 -4.76 4.02 -10.64
N THR A 13 -4.99 5.32 -10.78
CA THR A 13 -5.10 5.99 -12.09
C THR A 13 -3.75 6.51 -12.55
N VAL A 14 -3.02 5.69 -13.30
CA VAL A 14 -1.63 5.97 -13.63
C VAL A 14 -1.30 5.75 -15.10
N TYR A 15 -0.36 6.55 -15.61
CA TYR A 15 0.29 6.33 -16.90
C TYR A 15 1.70 5.77 -16.67
N LEU A 16 2.02 4.67 -17.34
CA LEU A 16 3.36 4.08 -17.36
C LEU A 16 4.02 4.39 -18.72
N PRO A 17 5.20 5.03 -18.73
CA PRO A 17 5.90 5.35 -19.96
C PRO A 17 6.44 4.10 -20.66
N PRO A 18 6.68 4.14 -21.98
CA PRO A 18 7.32 3.05 -22.72
C PRO A 18 8.64 2.56 -22.11
N MET A 19 8.98 1.30 -22.36
CA MET A 19 10.36 0.81 -22.16
C MET A 19 11.36 1.62 -23.02
N PRO A 20 12.59 1.88 -22.52
CA PRO A 20 13.13 1.45 -21.21
C PRO A 20 12.83 2.43 -20.07
N TYR A 21 12.08 3.52 -20.29
CA TYR A 21 11.90 4.56 -19.27
C TYR A 21 11.26 4.04 -17.99
N GLN A 22 10.29 3.13 -18.10
CA GLN A 22 9.70 2.51 -16.92
C GLN A 22 10.65 1.56 -16.18
N SER A 23 11.67 0.95 -16.81
CA SER A 23 12.56 0.00 -16.11
C SER A 23 13.75 0.65 -15.40
N ILE A 24 14.08 1.90 -15.75
CA ILE A 24 15.20 2.63 -15.14
C ILE A 24 14.73 3.25 -13.84
N ASN A 25 15.45 3.00 -12.75
CA ASN A 25 15.17 3.59 -11.43
C ASN A 25 16.38 4.36 -10.95
N PHE A 26 16.16 5.32 -10.06
CA PHE A 26 17.20 6.21 -9.53
C PHE A 26 17.25 6.04 -8.03
N VAL A 27 18.43 5.67 -7.53
CA VAL A 27 18.64 5.35 -6.12
C VAL A 27 19.81 6.12 -5.56
N LEU A 28 19.70 6.47 -4.29
CA LEU A 28 20.83 6.86 -3.45
C LEU A 28 21.32 5.64 -2.67
N PRO A 29 22.59 5.61 -2.23
CA PRO A 29 23.17 4.44 -1.54
C PRO A 29 22.69 4.29 -0.09
N PHE A 30 21.54 4.89 0.26
CA PHE A 30 20.97 4.84 1.59
C PHE A 30 19.45 5.01 1.56
N LEU A 31 18.78 4.55 2.62
CA LEU A 31 17.38 4.86 2.89
C LEU A 31 17.26 5.80 4.08
N MET A 32 16.22 6.61 4.06
CA MET A 32 15.89 7.56 5.11
C MET A 32 14.47 7.31 5.60
N GLU A 33 14.29 7.31 6.91
CA GLU A 33 13.00 7.14 7.57
C GLU A 33 12.79 8.20 8.64
N GLU A 34 11.53 8.48 8.97
CA GLU A 34 11.18 9.42 10.04
C GLU A 34 11.07 8.71 11.39
N PHE A 35 11.50 9.40 12.44
CA PHE A 35 11.29 9.00 13.83
C PHE A 35 10.91 10.20 14.69
N TYR A 36 10.40 9.95 15.89
CA TYR A 36 9.95 10.98 16.81
C TYR A 36 10.73 10.94 18.13
N GLU A 37 11.09 12.12 18.63
CA GLU A 37 11.58 12.35 19.98
C GLU A 37 10.81 13.53 20.60
N GLY A 38 10.06 13.30 21.67
CA GLY A 38 9.29 14.36 22.35
C GLY A 38 8.30 15.11 21.45
N ASN A 39 7.56 14.37 20.60
CA ASN A 39 6.66 14.87 19.54
C ASN A 39 7.34 15.65 18.39
N GLN A 40 8.67 15.80 18.40
CA GLN A 40 9.40 16.37 17.29
C GLN A 40 9.82 15.27 16.31
N ARG A 41 9.60 15.51 15.02
CA ARG A 41 9.98 14.62 13.94
C ARG A 41 11.43 14.86 13.50
N PHE A 42 12.14 13.77 13.26
CA PHE A 42 13.52 13.75 12.77
C PHE A 42 13.66 12.71 11.66
N TYR A 43 14.74 12.79 10.89
CA TYR A 43 15.00 11.91 9.76
C TYR A 43 16.35 11.23 9.92
N VAL A 44 16.34 9.91 9.90
CA VAL A 44 17.54 9.10 10.12
C VAL A 44 17.84 8.26 8.90
N VAL A 45 19.13 8.07 8.62
CA VAL A 45 19.58 7.04 7.69
C VAL A 45 19.33 5.67 8.34
N SER A 46 18.34 4.94 7.86
CA SER A 46 17.97 3.64 8.43
C SER A 46 18.73 2.48 7.79
N HIS A 47 19.12 2.63 6.52
CA HIS A 47 19.88 1.63 5.76
C HIS A 47 20.92 2.31 4.88
N VAL A 48 22.03 1.61 4.66
CA VAL A 48 23.12 2.01 3.75
C VAL A 48 23.46 0.80 2.91
N HIS A 49 23.70 1.00 1.61
CA HIS A 49 24.06 -0.05 0.68
C HIS A 49 25.40 -0.67 1.09
N GLU A 50 25.56 -1.99 0.95
CA GLU A 50 26.75 -2.71 1.44
C GLU A 50 28.06 -2.20 0.80
N ASP A 51 28.02 -1.87 -0.48
CA ASP A 51 29.18 -1.33 -1.22
C ASP A 51 29.46 0.16 -0.96
N PHE A 52 28.64 0.84 -0.15
CA PHE A 52 28.85 2.26 0.15
C PHE A 52 29.62 2.44 1.46
N GLU A 53 30.91 2.78 1.33
CA GLU A 53 31.78 3.12 2.45
C GLU A 53 31.97 4.64 2.58
N HIS A 54 31.68 5.19 3.75
CA HIS A 54 31.94 6.60 4.06
C HIS A 54 32.32 6.76 5.55
N PRO A 55 33.35 7.57 5.89
CA PRO A 55 33.86 7.65 7.26
C PRO A 55 32.83 8.15 8.28
N ASN A 56 31.96 9.07 7.85
CA ASN A 56 31.02 9.76 8.75
C ASN A 56 29.54 9.54 8.38
N PHE A 57 29.24 8.80 7.31
CA PHE A 57 27.87 8.62 6.81
C PHE A 57 27.53 7.13 6.85
N HIS A 58 26.77 6.75 7.87
CA HIS A 58 26.42 5.36 8.15
C HIS A 58 24.99 5.29 8.71
N LYS A 59 24.46 4.08 8.90
CA LYS A 59 23.18 3.87 9.58
C LYS A 59 23.16 4.62 10.92
N GLY A 60 22.10 5.38 11.18
CA GLY A 60 21.88 6.15 12.40
C GLY A 60 22.25 7.64 12.33
N VAL A 61 22.86 8.13 11.26
CA VAL A 61 23.08 9.59 11.09
C VAL A 61 21.77 10.32 10.81
N ILE A 62 21.64 11.54 11.33
CA ILE A 62 20.43 12.36 11.19
C ILE A 62 20.59 13.29 10.00
N ILE A 63 19.69 13.20 9.02
CA ILE A 63 19.67 14.11 7.88
C ILE A 63 18.99 15.41 8.32
N THR A 64 19.61 16.55 8.01
CA THR A 64 19.12 17.87 8.42
C THR A 64 18.70 18.73 7.24
N HIS A 65 19.40 18.61 6.10
CA HIS A 65 19.13 19.41 4.91
C HIS A 65 19.27 18.60 3.62
N TRP A 66 18.49 19.00 2.63
CA TRP A 66 18.48 18.50 1.26
C TRP A 66 18.74 19.68 0.31
N ASN A 67 19.90 19.73 -0.33
CA ASN A 67 20.35 20.87 -1.15
C ASN A 67 20.25 22.22 -0.43
N GLY A 68 20.63 22.25 0.85
CA GLY A 68 20.55 23.45 1.69
C GLY A 68 19.14 23.82 2.17
N ILE A 69 18.10 23.04 1.82
CA ILE A 69 16.74 23.21 2.34
C ILE A 69 16.58 22.32 3.58
N PRO A 70 16.03 22.80 4.72
CA PRO A 70 15.73 21.95 5.85
C PRO A 70 14.91 20.72 5.43
N ILE A 71 15.28 19.53 5.91
CA ILE A 71 14.77 18.27 5.36
C ILE A 71 13.24 18.15 5.43
N GLU A 72 12.60 18.60 6.52
CA GLU A 72 11.14 18.65 6.63
C GLU A 72 10.53 19.48 5.49
N ARG A 73 11.09 20.66 5.24
CA ARG A 73 10.62 21.55 4.17
C ARG A 73 10.87 20.95 2.79
N ALA A 74 11.97 20.25 2.60
CA ALA A 74 12.24 19.57 1.32
C ALA A 74 11.19 18.49 1.02
N ILE A 75 10.78 17.72 2.04
CA ILE A 75 9.71 16.72 1.91
C ILE A 75 8.35 17.36 1.64
N GLU A 76 8.01 18.46 2.32
CA GLU A 76 6.78 19.23 2.04
C GLU A 76 6.75 19.80 0.61
N LEU A 77 7.89 20.31 0.12
CA LEU A 77 7.97 20.81 -1.25
C LEU A 77 7.79 19.69 -2.27
N ASN A 78 8.33 18.51 -1.98
CA ASN A 78 8.16 17.31 -2.80
C ASN A 78 6.71 16.80 -2.78
N SER A 79 6.02 16.89 -1.63
CA SER A 79 4.63 16.42 -1.50
C SER A 79 3.61 17.20 -2.32
N MET A 80 3.95 18.42 -2.74
CA MET A 80 3.13 19.18 -3.68
C MET A 80 3.21 18.67 -5.13
N ARG A 81 4.25 17.89 -5.46
CA ARG A 81 4.55 17.44 -6.83
C ARG A 81 4.35 15.94 -7.04
N ILE A 82 4.17 15.20 -5.96
CA ILE A 82 3.99 13.75 -5.99
C ILE A 82 2.51 13.35 -5.99
N TYR A 83 2.26 12.11 -6.35
CA TYR A 83 0.98 11.43 -6.23
C TYR A 83 0.70 11.02 -4.76
N GLY A 84 -0.58 10.88 -4.41
CA GLY A 84 -1.01 10.40 -3.10
C GLY A 84 -2.40 10.92 -2.76
N SER A 85 -3.33 10.00 -2.51
CA SER A 85 -4.77 10.30 -2.45
C SER A 85 -5.15 11.17 -1.23
N ASN A 86 -4.29 11.21 -0.20
CA ASN A 86 -4.43 12.08 0.96
C ASN A 86 -3.09 12.69 1.42
N GLU A 87 -3.12 13.55 2.44
CA GLU A 87 -1.95 14.26 2.97
C GLU A 87 -0.87 13.29 3.49
N ASN A 88 -1.28 12.27 4.24
CA ASN A 88 -0.36 11.25 4.76
C ASN A 88 0.30 10.50 3.59
N SER A 89 -0.52 10.07 2.62
CA SER A 89 -0.08 9.33 1.42
C SER A 89 0.93 10.15 0.60
N SER A 90 0.57 11.39 0.26
CA SER A 90 1.47 12.32 -0.43
C SER A 90 2.80 12.47 0.31
N ARG A 91 2.76 12.59 1.64
CA ARG A 91 3.95 12.73 2.48
C ARG A 91 4.83 11.48 2.50
N ILE A 92 4.28 10.29 2.72
CA ILE A 92 5.09 9.06 2.82
C ILE A 92 5.74 8.72 1.48
N HIS A 93 5.01 8.90 0.37
CA HIS A 93 5.58 8.75 -0.97
C HIS A 93 6.66 9.80 -1.22
N SER A 94 6.49 11.04 -0.71
CA SER A 94 7.53 12.08 -0.80
C SER A 94 8.79 11.68 -0.09
N LEU A 95 8.69 11.24 1.17
CA LEU A 95 9.81 10.76 1.97
C LEU A 95 10.54 9.62 1.25
N ASN A 96 9.81 8.63 0.76
CA ASN A 96 10.37 7.49 0.02
C ASN A 96 11.10 7.92 -1.27
N SER A 97 10.53 8.87 -1.99
CA SER A 97 11.10 9.38 -3.24
C SER A 97 12.32 10.29 -3.06
N MET A 98 12.68 10.64 -1.82
CA MET A 98 13.93 11.32 -1.53
C MET A 98 15.12 10.42 -1.89
N THR A 99 15.04 9.11 -1.66
CA THR A 99 16.16 8.19 -1.89
C THR A 99 15.94 7.14 -2.97
N VAL A 100 14.68 6.89 -3.38
CA VAL A 100 14.35 5.90 -4.42
C VAL A 100 13.26 6.45 -5.33
N ARG A 101 13.56 6.65 -6.62
CA ARG A 101 12.63 7.15 -7.65
C ARG A 101 12.50 6.15 -8.80
N SER A 102 11.28 5.79 -9.15
CA SER A 102 10.99 4.98 -10.34
C SER A 102 10.94 5.84 -11.59
N GLY A 103 11.57 5.41 -12.68
CA GLY A 103 11.44 6.06 -13.98
C GLY A 103 10.01 6.03 -14.52
N SER A 104 9.17 5.13 -14.00
CA SER A 104 7.73 5.09 -14.30
C SER A 104 6.98 6.35 -13.84
N LYS A 105 7.53 7.09 -12.87
CA LYS A 105 6.90 8.25 -12.24
C LYS A 105 7.70 9.53 -12.33
N TYR A 106 9.04 9.41 -12.31
CA TYR A 106 9.94 10.56 -12.24
C TYR A 106 10.72 10.80 -13.54
N LEU A 107 10.62 9.89 -14.52
CA LEU A 107 11.54 9.84 -15.66
C LEU A 107 12.99 9.92 -15.19
N VAL A 108 13.66 11.07 -15.32
CA VAL A 108 15.01 11.34 -14.82
C VAL A 108 14.91 12.42 -13.74
N PRO A 109 15.56 12.26 -12.58
CA PRO A 109 15.69 13.32 -11.59
C PRO A 109 16.15 14.64 -12.20
N ASP A 110 15.53 15.75 -11.81
CA ASP A 110 16.00 17.09 -12.22
C ASP A 110 17.40 17.38 -11.66
N GLU A 111 17.73 16.83 -10.49
CA GLU A 111 19.02 17.01 -9.84
C GLU A 111 20.04 16.00 -10.37
N GLU A 112 21.12 16.46 -11.02
CA GLU A 112 22.24 15.58 -11.39
C GLU A 112 23.06 15.11 -10.18
N TRP A 113 23.12 15.92 -9.12
CA TRP A 113 23.71 15.61 -7.83
C TRP A 113 22.99 16.35 -6.71
N LEU A 114 23.21 15.91 -5.47
CA LEU A 114 22.56 16.43 -4.28
C LEU A 114 23.58 16.69 -3.17
N TYR A 115 23.44 17.80 -2.45
CA TYR A 115 24.16 18.05 -1.21
C TYR A 115 23.29 17.65 -0.02
N ILE A 116 23.76 16.70 0.78
CA ILE A 116 23.06 16.23 1.98
C ILE A 116 23.86 16.67 3.19
N SER A 117 23.25 17.52 4.02
CA SER A 117 23.84 17.95 5.29
C SER A 117 23.26 17.11 6.43
N TYR A 118 24.13 16.55 7.27
CA TYR A 118 23.75 15.56 8.29
C TYR A 118 24.54 15.74 9.59
N LEU A 119 24.00 15.14 10.64
CA LEU A 119 24.56 15.07 11.99
C LEU A 119 24.98 13.62 12.29
N THR A 120 26.23 13.43 12.70
CA THR A 120 26.70 12.13 13.18
C THR A 120 26.07 11.79 14.53
N THR A 121 26.25 10.55 14.99
CA THR A 121 25.86 10.12 16.35
C THR A 121 26.55 10.94 17.45
N ASN A 122 27.71 11.52 17.15
CA ASN A 122 28.48 12.41 18.03
C ASN A 122 28.09 13.90 17.90
N LYS A 123 27.03 14.22 17.14
CA LYS A 123 26.53 15.58 16.88
C LYS A 123 27.49 16.48 16.08
N GLU A 124 28.37 15.88 15.30
CA GLU A 124 29.22 16.61 14.36
C GLU A 124 28.46 16.86 13.04
N HIS A 125 28.64 18.05 12.47
CA HIS A 125 27.97 18.45 11.23
C HIS A 125 28.87 18.18 10.02
N TYR A 126 28.29 17.53 9.01
CA TYR A 126 28.94 17.30 7.73
C TYR A 126 27.98 17.59 6.58
N GLU A 127 28.56 17.80 5.40
CA GLU A 127 27.85 17.86 4.13
C GLU A 127 28.57 16.97 3.13
N HIS A 128 27.80 16.19 2.37
CA HIS A 128 28.35 15.32 1.34
C HIS A 128 27.55 15.46 0.04
N ARG A 129 28.26 15.41 -1.09
CA ARG A 129 27.66 15.44 -2.43
C ARG A 129 27.40 14.01 -2.91
N PHE A 130 26.14 13.64 -3.02
CA PHE A 130 25.69 12.37 -3.60
C PHE A 130 25.32 12.54 -5.08
N GLN A 131 25.45 11.45 -5.83
CA GLN A 131 24.94 11.34 -7.19
C GLN A 131 23.87 10.24 -7.24
N TRP A 132 22.85 10.43 -8.06
CA TRP A 132 21.89 9.38 -8.34
C TRP A 132 22.56 8.24 -9.09
N GLN A 133 22.31 7.02 -8.64
CA GLN A 133 22.72 5.81 -9.36
C GLN A 133 21.51 5.24 -10.10
N THR A 134 21.74 4.72 -11.30
CA THR A 134 20.71 4.00 -12.04
C THR A 134 20.65 2.56 -11.57
N TYR A 135 19.45 2.07 -11.30
CA TYR A 135 19.17 0.68 -10.95
C TYR A 135 18.18 0.10 -11.95
N ASP A 136 18.68 -0.81 -12.79
CA ASP A 136 17.86 -1.55 -13.73
C ASP A 136 17.15 -2.68 -12.98
N PHE A 137 15.84 -2.52 -12.84
CA PHE A 137 15.00 -3.60 -12.33
C PHE A 137 14.31 -4.25 -13.54
N PRO A 138 14.68 -5.48 -13.92
CA PRO A 138 13.99 -6.18 -15.00
C PRO A 138 12.55 -6.39 -14.55
N GLU A 139 11.63 -5.57 -15.05
CA GLU A 139 10.20 -5.79 -14.84
C GLU A 139 9.86 -7.15 -15.47
N THR A 140 9.56 -8.12 -14.62
CA THR A 140 8.64 -9.19 -15.01
C THR A 140 7.32 -8.50 -15.35
N GLN A 141 6.72 -8.82 -16.50
CA GLN A 141 5.39 -8.32 -16.87
C GLN A 141 4.45 -8.50 -15.67
N VAL A 142 4.19 -7.41 -14.96
CA VAL A 142 3.26 -7.45 -13.84
C VAL A 142 1.88 -7.44 -14.48
N VAL A 143 1.11 -8.47 -14.16
CA VAL A 143 -0.18 -8.83 -14.74
C VAL A 143 -0.05 -9.62 -16.05
N GLY A 144 0.15 -10.93 -15.89
CA GLY A 144 -0.35 -11.86 -16.88
C GLY A 144 -1.86 -11.70 -17.00
N ASN A 145 -2.40 -11.87 -18.21
CA ASN A 145 -3.83 -11.95 -18.53
C ASN A 145 -4.56 -12.96 -17.62
N SER A 146 -4.86 -12.60 -16.38
CA SER A 146 -5.82 -13.32 -15.56
C SER A 146 -7.19 -12.73 -15.91
N LYS A 147 -8.15 -13.59 -16.24
CA LYS A 147 -9.54 -13.21 -16.59
C LYS A 147 -10.30 -12.52 -15.45
N VAL A 148 -9.63 -12.18 -14.34
CA VAL A 148 -10.19 -11.61 -13.11
C VAL A 148 -9.85 -10.11 -13.00
N SER A 149 -9.83 -9.39 -14.12
CA SER A 149 -9.47 -7.95 -14.17
C SER A 149 -10.47 -7.02 -13.44
N GLY A 150 -11.47 -7.57 -12.75
CA GLY A 150 -12.59 -6.82 -12.18
C GLY A 150 -12.46 -6.39 -10.72
N SER A 151 -11.54 -7.00 -9.95
CA SER A 151 -11.52 -6.93 -8.48
C SER A 151 -10.17 -6.56 -7.84
N LEU A 152 -9.21 -6.12 -8.66
CA LEU A 152 -7.89 -5.74 -8.17
C LEU A 152 -7.92 -4.32 -7.59
N GLY A 153 -7.50 -4.13 -6.35
CA GLY A 153 -7.24 -2.81 -5.74
C GLY A 153 -5.79 -2.77 -5.25
N ILE A 154 -4.90 -2.09 -5.98
CA ILE A 154 -3.45 -2.23 -5.80
C ILE A 154 -2.66 -0.99 -6.23
N ASP A 155 -1.57 -0.69 -5.51
CA ASP A 155 -0.51 0.21 -5.96
C ASP A 155 0.70 -0.58 -6.50
N PHE A 156 0.79 -0.69 -7.83
CA PHE A 156 1.89 -1.38 -8.51
C PHE A 156 3.26 -0.71 -8.30
N GLU A 157 3.28 0.61 -8.12
CA GLU A 157 4.50 1.38 -7.97
C GLU A 157 5.11 1.15 -6.58
N ALA A 158 4.30 1.14 -5.51
CA ALA A 158 4.78 0.77 -4.18
C ALA A 158 5.39 -0.64 -4.14
N ILE A 159 4.78 -1.63 -4.81
CA ILE A 159 5.32 -3.00 -4.90
C ILE A 159 6.70 -3.01 -5.57
N LYS A 160 6.84 -2.27 -6.67
CA LYS A 160 8.11 -2.14 -7.38
C LYS A 160 9.18 -1.50 -6.49
N LEU A 161 8.85 -0.39 -5.83
CA LEU A 161 9.77 0.31 -4.92
C LEU A 161 10.17 -0.58 -3.74
N GLN A 162 9.25 -1.37 -3.19
CA GLN A 162 9.56 -2.32 -2.12
C GLN A 162 10.54 -3.41 -2.58
N LYS A 163 10.36 -3.95 -3.80
CA LYS A 163 11.31 -4.92 -4.38
C LYS A 163 12.70 -4.31 -4.61
N ILE A 164 12.77 -3.08 -5.10
CA ILE A 164 14.04 -2.35 -5.27
C ILE A 164 14.72 -2.16 -3.93
N LYS A 165 13.99 -1.64 -2.92
CA LYS A 165 14.52 -1.44 -1.56
C LYS A 165 15.03 -2.75 -0.96
N LYS A 166 14.26 -3.84 -1.08
CA LYS A 166 14.67 -5.17 -0.60
C LYS A 166 15.91 -5.68 -1.34
N GLY A 167 15.98 -5.53 -2.66
CA GLY A 167 17.13 -5.94 -3.46
C GLY A 167 18.42 -5.19 -3.14
N LEU A 168 18.32 -3.92 -2.72
CA LEU A 168 19.48 -3.06 -2.43
C LEU A 168 19.91 -3.04 -0.96
N PHE A 169 18.98 -3.26 -0.03
CA PHE A 169 19.20 -2.95 1.40
C PHE A 169 18.79 -4.08 2.36
N ALA A 170 18.26 -5.20 1.87
CA ALA A 170 17.94 -6.32 2.76
C ALA A 170 19.22 -6.91 3.36
N ALA A 171 19.41 -6.71 4.66
CA ALA A 171 20.48 -7.38 5.40
C ALA A 171 20.10 -8.85 5.65
N ILE A 172 21.04 -9.76 5.43
CA ILE A 172 20.94 -11.13 5.95
C ILE A 172 21.16 -11.05 7.46
N SER A 173 20.09 -10.84 8.23
CA SER A 173 20.16 -10.95 9.69
C SER A 173 19.15 -11.97 10.19
N LYS A 174 19.57 -12.74 11.19
CA LYS A 174 18.75 -13.73 11.87
C LYS A 174 17.92 -12.97 12.91
N SER A 175 16.61 -12.93 12.72
CA SER A 175 15.67 -12.67 13.80
C SER A 175 15.88 -13.72 14.90
N ASP A 176 15.95 -13.30 16.16
CA ASP A 176 16.02 -14.21 17.32
C ASP A 176 14.70 -15.00 17.49
N ASN A 177 13.59 -14.48 16.96
CA ASN A 177 12.31 -15.19 16.90
C ASN A 177 12.21 -16.03 15.64
N GLN A 178 11.75 -17.27 15.80
CA GLN A 178 11.46 -18.15 14.67
C GLN A 178 10.24 -17.61 13.92
N ILE A 179 10.50 -16.94 12.80
CA ILE A 179 9.46 -16.57 11.84
C ILE A 179 9.18 -17.80 10.98
N CYS A 180 7.92 -18.19 10.91
CA CYS A 180 7.43 -19.25 10.05
C CYS A 180 6.84 -18.64 8.78
N ASP A 181 7.28 -19.11 7.63
CA ASP A 181 6.79 -18.66 6.33
C ASP A 181 5.68 -19.60 5.81
N GLU A 182 4.53 -19.03 5.48
CA GLU A 182 3.51 -19.65 4.64
C GLU A 182 3.57 -19.03 3.23
N THR A 183 2.78 -19.54 2.29
CA THR A 183 2.82 -19.05 0.89
C THR A 183 2.49 -17.55 0.77
N ASP A 184 1.48 -17.10 1.52
CA ASP A 184 0.91 -15.74 1.38
C ASP A 184 1.11 -14.86 2.63
N PHE A 185 1.65 -15.41 3.72
CA PHE A 185 1.84 -14.71 4.97
C PHE A 185 2.98 -15.29 5.81
N GLN A 186 3.42 -14.54 6.80
CA GLN A 186 4.39 -14.98 7.80
C GLN A 186 3.75 -14.96 9.17
N TRP A 187 4.19 -15.82 10.07
CA TRP A 187 3.70 -15.82 11.44
C TRP A 187 4.78 -16.14 12.46
N SER A 188 4.57 -15.71 13.69
CA SER A 188 5.44 -16.00 14.83
C SER A 188 4.68 -15.86 16.15
N ILE A 189 5.30 -16.24 17.25
CA ILE A 189 4.79 -16.10 18.61
C ILE A 189 5.77 -15.20 19.39
N PHE A 190 5.22 -14.19 20.07
CA PHE A 190 5.97 -13.26 20.90
C PHE A 190 5.59 -13.46 22.36
N SER A 191 6.53 -13.89 23.19
CA SER A 191 6.36 -13.96 24.64
C SER A 191 6.78 -12.63 25.27
N THR A 192 5.92 -12.10 26.14
CA THR A 192 6.16 -10.85 26.88
C THR A 192 5.87 -11.06 28.36
N ASP A 193 6.19 -10.08 29.20
CA ASP A 193 5.80 -10.09 30.62
C ASP A 193 4.27 -10.12 30.85
N TYR A 194 3.48 -9.86 29.79
CA TYR A 194 2.01 -9.79 29.84
C TYR A 194 1.30 -10.99 29.21
N GLY A 195 2.03 -11.96 28.64
CA GLY A 195 1.45 -13.13 27.97
C GLY A 195 2.13 -13.45 26.63
N GLU A 196 1.58 -14.44 25.94
CA GLU A 196 2.05 -14.88 24.63
C GLU A 196 1.11 -14.40 23.53
N PHE A 197 1.65 -13.72 22.53
CA PHE A 197 0.86 -13.11 21.47
C PHE A 197 1.22 -13.71 20.12
N GLY A 198 0.19 -14.04 19.35
CA GLY A 198 0.37 -14.40 17.94
C GLY A 198 0.68 -13.16 17.11
N TYR A 199 1.51 -13.32 16.09
CA TYR A 199 1.80 -12.30 15.10
C TYR A 199 1.64 -12.90 13.71
N VAL A 200 0.87 -12.24 12.84
CA VAL A 200 0.67 -12.62 11.45
C VAL A 200 0.94 -11.41 10.57
N LYS A 201 1.90 -11.50 9.66
CA LYS A 201 2.19 -10.48 8.66
C LYS A 201 1.64 -10.88 7.30
N ILE A 202 0.80 -10.03 6.71
CA ILE A 202 0.30 -10.18 5.34
C ILE A 202 1.03 -9.16 4.45
N PRO A 203 2.10 -9.55 3.72
CA PRO A 203 2.89 -8.61 2.94
C PRO A 203 2.18 -8.11 1.67
N SER A 204 1.22 -8.87 1.14
CA SER A 204 0.43 -8.49 -0.03
C SER A 204 -0.89 -9.27 -0.06
N PHE A 205 -1.96 -8.66 -0.58
CA PHE A 205 -3.20 -9.35 -0.96
C PHE A 205 -3.18 -9.87 -2.41
N MET A 206 -2.01 -9.99 -3.05
CA MET A 206 -1.83 -10.66 -4.35
C MET A 206 -1.98 -12.19 -4.23
N ILE A 207 -3.13 -12.61 -3.69
CA ILE A 207 -3.48 -13.97 -3.31
C ILE A 207 -4.40 -14.54 -4.39
N TYR A 208 -3.85 -15.42 -5.23
CA TYR A 208 -4.57 -16.00 -6.36
C TYR A 208 -5.53 -17.13 -5.95
N ASP A 209 -5.18 -17.87 -4.89
CA ASP A 209 -5.99 -18.96 -4.33
C ASP A 209 -6.49 -18.56 -2.94
N GLN A 210 -7.61 -17.84 -2.94
CA GLN A 210 -8.20 -17.25 -1.73
C GLN A 210 -8.66 -18.34 -0.75
N GLN A 211 -9.19 -19.45 -1.27
CA GLN A 211 -9.66 -20.56 -0.46
C GLN A 211 -8.50 -21.21 0.29
N LYS A 212 -7.42 -21.54 -0.42
CA LYS A 212 -6.22 -22.13 0.19
C LYS A 212 -5.56 -21.18 1.18
N PHE A 213 -5.54 -19.88 0.89
CA PHE A 213 -5.06 -18.87 1.83
C PHE A 213 -5.83 -18.91 3.15
N ILE A 214 -7.16 -18.91 3.10
CA ILE A 214 -7.99 -18.99 4.30
C ILE A 214 -7.79 -20.32 5.03
N GLU A 215 -7.74 -21.45 4.34
CA GLU A 215 -7.49 -22.76 4.97
C GLU A 215 -6.15 -22.81 5.70
N ASN A 216 -5.08 -22.29 5.09
CA ASN A 216 -3.76 -22.19 5.71
C ASN A 216 -3.79 -21.27 6.93
N LEU A 217 -4.47 -20.12 6.82
CA LEU A 217 -4.59 -19.19 7.93
C LEU A 217 -5.37 -19.81 9.10
N ILE A 218 -6.48 -20.52 8.83
CA ILE A 218 -7.24 -21.24 9.86
C ILE A 218 -6.35 -22.24 10.61
N ARG A 219 -5.56 -23.04 9.88
CA ARG A 219 -4.60 -23.98 10.49
C ARG A 219 -3.63 -23.27 11.43
N VAL A 220 -3.04 -22.15 10.99
CA VAL A 220 -2.11 -21.38 11.83
C VAL A 220 -2.83 -20.76 13.05
N LEU A 221 -4.05 -20.25 12.88
CA LEU A 221 -4.83 -19.67 13.97
C LEU A 221 -5.22 -20.71 15.05
N GLU A 222 -5.18 -22.01 14.75
CA GLU A 222 -5.36 -23.08 15.75
C GLU A 222 -4.15 -23.19 16.70
N ASP A 223 -2.94 -22.96 16.18
CA ASP A 223 -1.66 -23.07 16.88
C ASP A 223 -1.26 -21.79 17.63
N LEU A 224 -1.82 -20.62 17.25
CA LEU A 224 -1.46 -19.35 17.89
C LEU A 224 -2.04 -19.19 19.30
N PRO A 225 -1.29 -18.52 20.22
CA PRO A 225 -1.77 -18.17 21.55
C PRO A 225 -3.07 -17.37 21.53
N ARG A 226 -3.83 -17.46 22.62
CA ARG A 226 -5.15 -16.81 22.76
C ARG A 226 -5.14 -15.51 23.55
N ASP A 227 -3.99 -15.12 24.12
CA ASP A 227 -3.88 -13.85 24.88
C ASP A 227 -4.03 -12.64 23.95
N GLY A 228 -3.65 -12.78 22.68
CA GLY A 228 -3.99 -11.84 21.61
C GLY A 228 -3.26 -12.12 20.29
N LEU A 229 -3.77 -11.50 19.22
CA LEU A 229 -3.23 -11.60 17.87
C LEU A 229 -2.94 -10.21 17.30
N MET A 230 -1.74 -10.05 16.75
CA MET A 230 -1.33 -8.88 15.98
C MET A 230 -1.34 -9.25 14.49
N ILE A 231 -2.15 -8.55 13.70
CA ILE A 231 -2.15 -8.65 12.25
C ILE A 231 -1.39 -7.45 11.71
N ASP A 232 -0.30 -7.66 11.00
CA ASP A 232 0.53 -6.60 10.41
C ASP A 232 0.34 -6.56 8.90
N VAL A 233 -0.18 -5.44 8.41
CA VAL A 233 -0.36 -5.15 6.97
C VAL A 233 0.44 -3.93 6.52
N ARG A 234 1.42 -3.48 7.32
CA ARG A 234 2.29 -2.35 6.94
C ARG A 234 3.04 -2.64 5.65
N GLY A 235 3.09 -1.65 4.76
CA GLY A 235 3.70 -1.76 3.45
C GLY A 235 2.93 -2.66 2.47
N ASN A 236 1.74 -3.15 2.82
CA ASN A 236 0.94 -3.97 1.92
C ASN A 236 0.16 -3.10 0.93
N SER A 237 0.63 -3.06 -0.32
CA SER A 237 0.08 -2.24 -1.40
C SER A 237 -1.22 -2.77 -2.02
N GLY A 238 -1.83 -3.82 -1.45
CA GLY A 238 -3.11 -4.38 -1.89
C GLY A 238 -3.00 -5.65 -2.72
N GLY A 239 -3.95 -5.84 -3.62
CA GLY A 239 -4.13 -7.05 -4.43
C GLY A 239 -5.61 -7.36 -4.69
N TYR A 240 -6.03 -8.62 -4.52
CA TYR A 240 -7.41 -9.04 -4.71
C TYR A 240 -8.27 -8.69 -3.49
N ILE A 241 -9.32 -7.90 -3.73
CA ILE A 241 -10.21 -7.39 -2.69
C ILE A 241 -10.87 -8.52 -1.91
N GLU A 242 -11.24 -9.59 -2.61
CA GLU A 242 -11.97 -10.70 -2.01
C GLU A 242 -11.15 -11.48 -0.98
N ALA A 243 -9.82 -11.52 -1.13
CA ALA A 243 -8.94 -12.15 -0.14
C ALA A 243 -9.00 -11.40 1.21
N GLY A 244 -9.02 -10.06 1.15
CA GLY A 244 -9.16 -9.22 2.34
C GLY A 244 -10.54 -9.38 2.99
N GLU A 245 -11.61 -9.26 2.21
CA GLU A 245 -12.98 -9.38 2.74
C GLU A 245 -13.25 -10.76 3.35
N MET A 246 -12.79 -11.84 2.70
CA MET A 246 -12.97 -13.21 3.19
C MET A 246 -12.17 -13.48 4.47
N MET A 247 -11.03 -12.80 4.68
CA MET A 247 -10.22 -12.95 5.89
C MET A 247 -10.90 -12.39 7.16
N LEU A 248 -11.74 -11.35 7.03
CA LEU A 248 -12.40 -10.68 8.16
C LEU A 248 -13.21 -11.62 9.05
N GLN A 249 -13.91 -12.59 8.43
CA GLN A 249 -14.81 -13.51 9.13
C GLN A 249 -14.11 -14.30 10.23
N LEU A 250 -12.79 -14.54 10.09
CA LEU A 250 -12.03 -15.38 11.00
C LEU A 250 -11.90 -14.76 12.40
N PHE A 251 -12.18 -13.48 12.54
CA PHE A 251 -11.92 -12.71 13.77
C PHE A 251 -13.20 -12.20 14.46
N THR A 252 -14.37 -12.32 13.83
CA THR A 252 -15.63 -11.80 14.39
C THR A 252 -16.79 -12.77 14.23
N ALA A 253 -17.73 -12.72 15.18
CA ALA A 253 -18.99 -13.46 15.08
C ALA A 253 -20.06 -12.69 14.28
N ASN A 254 -19.81 -11.41 13.97
CA ASN A 254 -20.67 -10.62 13.12
C ASN A 254 -20.59 -11.13 11.68
N LYS A 255 -21.74 -11.17 10.99
CA LYS A 255 -21.75 -11.45 9.54
C LYS A 255 -21.02 -10.31 8.82
N ILE A 256 -20.01 -10.65 8.01
CA ILE A 256 -19.28 -9.69 7.20
C ILE A 256 -20.18 -9.20 6.07
N GLN A 257 -20.24 -7.88 5.92
CA GLN A 257 -20.79 -7.20 4.76
C GLN A 257 -19.62 -6.80 3.86
N PRO A 258 -19.64 -7.15 2.57
CA PRO A 258 -18.64 -6.64 1.64
C PRO A 258 -18.89 -5.16 1.35
N GLU A 259 -17.84 -4.41 1.07
CA GLU A 259 -17.97 -3.06 0.56
C GLU A 259 -18.70 -3.05 -0.79
N LEU A 260 -19.40 -1.94 -1.05
CA LEU A 260 -20.17 -1.77 -2.27
C LEU A 260 -19.44 -0.86 -3.25
N PHE A 261 -19.38 -1.27 -4.51
CA PHE A 261 -18.66 -0.58 -5.55
C PHE A 261 -19.63 0.11 -6.51
N GLN A 262 -19.30 1.34 -6.93
CA GLN A 262 -20.14 2.15 -7.81
C GLN A 262 -19.35 2.71 -8.99
N PHE A 263 -19.94 2.63 -10.18
CA PHE A 263 -19.47 3.41 -11.33
C PHE A 263 -20.06 4.82 -11.29
N ILE A 264 -19.33 5.78 -11.86
CA ILE A 264 -19.93 7.03 -12.33
C ILE A 264 -20.87 6.74 -13.51
N ASN A 265 -22.05 7.35 -13.53
CA ASN A 265 -23.03 7.15 -14.60
C ASN A 265 -22.69 8.04 -15.81
N THR A 266 -22.21 7.42 -16.89
CA THR A 266 -21.89 8.11 -18.14
C THR A 266 -22.25 7.22 -19.34
N PRO A 267 -22.40 7.79 -20.55
CA PRO A 267 -22.53 7.00 -21.78
C PRO A 267 -21.34 6.04 -22.00
N THR A 268 -20.14 6.41 -21.52
CA THR A 268 -18.94 5.59 -21.63
C THR A 268 -19.01 4.38 -20.69
N THR A 269 -19.29 4.60 -19.41
CA THR A 269 -19.41 3.51 -18.42
C THR A 269 -20.56 2.57 -18.74
N LEU A 270 -21.65 3.03 -19.34
CA LEU A 270 -22.73 2.17 -19.83
C LEU A 270 -22.28 1.15 -20.90
N LYS A 271 -21.29 1.49 -21.72
CA LYS A 271 -20.78 0.58 -22.77
C LYS A 271 -19.92 -0.55 -22.20
N ILE A 272 -19.16 -0.26 -21.15
CA ILE A 272 -18.11 -1.14 -20.61
C ILE A 272 -18.51 -1.86 -19.32
N ALA A 273 -19.47 -1.32 -18.56
CA ALA A 273 -19.83 -1.90 -17.27
C ALA A 273 -20.42 -3.31 -17.44
N PRO A 274 -20.04 -4.28 -16.59
CA PRO A 274 -20.70 -5.57 -16.51
C PRO A 274 -22.05 -5.45 -15.79
N GLU A 275 -22.90 -6.47 -15.92
CA GLU A 275 -24.02 -6.63 -14.98
C GLU A 275 -23.48 -6.93 -13.57
N PRO A 276 -24.18 -6.52 -12.50
CA PRO A 276 -25.47 -5.82 -12.46
C PRO A 276 -25.36 -4.29 -12.63
N TRP A 277 -24.16 -3.72 -12.63
CA TRP A 277 -23.96 -2.26 -12.73
C TRP A 277 -24.54 -1.67 -14.02
N LYS A 278 -24.40 -2.36 -15.15
CA LYS A 278 -24.89 -1.90 -16.45
C LYS A 278 -26.39 -1.60 -16.44
N SER A 279 -27.20 -2.48 -15.87
CA SER A 279 -28.65 -2.26 -15.70
C SER A 279 -28.95 -1.05 -14.82
N SER A 280 -28.16 -0.85 -13.76
CA SER A 280 -28.27 0.32 -12.88
C SER A 280 -27.92 1.63 -13.62
N ILE A 281 -26.82 1.65 -14.38
CA ILE A 281 -26.41 2.80 -15.19
C ILE A 281 -27.48 3.12 -16.24
N LYS A 282 -28.06 2.11 -16.91
CA LYS A 282 -29.14 2.32 -17.88
C LYS A 282 -30.36 3.00 -17.25
N SER A 283 -30.71 2.61 -16.02
CA SER A 283 -31.82 3.21 -15.28
C SER A 283 -31.54 4.66 -14.89
N SER A 284 -30.27 5.02 -14.66
CA SER A 284 -29.85 6.38 -14.30
C SER A 284 -30.20 7.45 -15.34
N LEU A 285 -30.34 7.07 -16.62
CA LEU A 285 -30.80 7.96 -17.69
C LEU A 285 -32.18 8.59 -17.39
N HIS A 286 -32.99 7.93 -16.56
CA HIS A 286 -34.30 8.42 -16.13
C HIS A 286 -34.27 9.04 -14.73
N THR A 287 -33.35 8.62 -13.85
CA THR A 287 -33.31 9.07 -12.45
C THR A 287 -32.40 10.27 -12.20
N GLY A 288 -31.42 10.51 -13.07
CA GLY A 288 -30.42 11.57 -12.89
C GLY A 288 -29.36 11.28 -11.82
N ASN A 289 -29.27 10.04 -11.33
CA ASN A 289 -28.26 9.65 -10.34
C ASN A 289 -26.84 9.83 -10.91
N VAL A 290 -25.92 10.37 -10.10
CA VAL A 290 -24.51 10.55 -10.49
C VAL A 290 -23.76 9.21 -10.55
N TYR A 291 -24.11 8.28 -9.66
CA TYR A 291 -23.47 6.97 -9.54
C TYR A 291 -24.47 5.83 -9.72
N SER A 292 -23.97 4.68 -10.16
CA SER A 292 -24.76 3.45 -10.18
C SER A 292 -25.15 3.05 -8.76
N MET A 293 -26.08 2.10 -8.63
CA MET A 293 -26.23 1.36 -7.38
C MET A 293 -24.90 0.69 -7.00
N GLY A 294 -24.72 0.50 -5.69
CA GLY A 294 -23.58 -0.20 -5.13
C GLY A 294 -23.81 -1.72 -5.18
N TYR A 295 -22.80 -2.46 -5.59
CA TYR A 295 -22.79 -3.93 -5.58
C TYR A 295 -21.43 -4.44 -5.08
N PRO A 296 -21.34 -5.63 -4.50
CA PRO A 296 -20.05 -6.21 -4.13
C PRO A 296 -19.12 -6.32 -5.34
N ILE A 297 -17.80 -6.38 -5.11
CA ILE A 297 -16.82 -6.27 -6.20
C ILE A 297 -16.99 -7.34 -7.29
N SER A 298 -17.40 -8.54 -6.91
CA SER A 298 -17.68 -9.68 -7.80
C SER A 298 -18.92 -9.48 -8.67
N GLY A 299 -19.82 -8.58 -8.28
CA GLY A 299 -21.12 -8.38 -8.91
C GLY A 299 -22.14 -9.50 -8.63
N ASN A 300 -21.77 -10.51 -7.83
CA ASN A 300 -22.65 -11.62 -7.47
C ASN A 300 -23.35 -11.37 -6.11
N TYR A 301 -24.62 -11.75 -6.01
CA TYR A 301 -25.38 -11.70 -4.75
C TYR A 301 -24.94 -12.78 -3.76
N ASP A 302 -24.51 -13.95 -4.24
CA ASP A 302 -24.06 -15.06 -3.38
C ASP A 302 -22.70 -14.76 -2.71
N TYR A 303 -22.02 -13.71 -3.16
CA TYR A 303 -20.72 -13.29 -2.65
C TYR A 303 -20.70 -13.05 -1.14
N ILE A 304 -21.80 -12.54 -0.58
CA ILE A 304 -21.91 -12.35 0.87
C ILE A 304 -21.86 -13.68 1.64
N ASP A 305 -22.35 -14.77 1.06
CA ASP A 305 -22.31 -16.08 1.70
C ASP A 305 -20.94 -16.74 1.50
N GLU A 306 -20.29 -16.52 0.35
CA GLU A 306 -18.90 -16.94 0.08
C GLU A 306 -17.92 -16.36 1.12
N ILE A 307 -17.94 -15.05 1.36
CA ILE A 307 -17.03 -14.41 2.33
C ILE A 307 -17.35 -14.74 3.80
N ASN A 308 -18.44 -15.46 4.08
CA ASN A 308 -18.88 -15.83 5.43
C ASN A 308 -18.94 -17.36 5.66
N GLN A 309 -18.39 -18.16 4.76
CA GLN A 309 -18.54 -19.63 4.78
C GLN A 309 -17.81 -20.35 5.93
N HIS A 310 -16.77 -19.74 6.53
CA HIS A 310 -15.94 -20.35 7.58
C HIS A 310 -16.32 -19.87 8.99
N GLY A 311 -16.72 -18.61 9.13
CA GLY A 311 -17.01 -17.94 10.41
C GLY A 311 -15.77 -17.74 11.29
N LYS A 312 -15.99 -17.30 12.54
CA LYS A 312 -14.92 -17.00 13.51
C LYS A 312 -14.04 -18.21 13.82
N LYS A 313 -12.72 -18.04 13.77
CA LYS A 313 -11.71 -19.08 14.08
C LYS A 313 -10.68 -18.65 15.12
N TYR A 314 -10.44 -17.35 15.29
CA TYR A 314 -9.63 -16.83 16.38
C TYR A 314 -10.52 -16.23 17.47
N PHE A 315 -10.35 -16.69 18.71
CA PHE A 315 -11.25 -16.32 19.83
C PHE A 315 -10.63 -15.38 20.86
N GLY A 316 -9.37 -14.98 20.70
CA GLY A 316 -8.71 -13.94 21.51
C GLY A 316 -8.94 -12.52 20.96
N PRO A 317 -8.43 -11.49 21.64
CA PRO A 317 -8.43 -10.11 21.13
C PRO A 317 -7.49 -9.98 19.92
N VAL A 318 -7.87 -9.13 18.96
CA VAL A 318 -7.11 -8.91 17.73
C VAL A 318 -6.81 -7.42 17.59
N ILE A 319 -5.58 -7.10 17.22
CA ILE A 319 -5.21 -5.75 16.77
C ILE A 319 -4.71 -5.82 15.33
N LEU A 320 -4.94 -4.73 14.60
CA LEU A 320 -4.45 -4.53 13.24
C LEU A 320 -3.42 -3.42 13.22
N ILE A 321 -2.25 -3.68 12.65
CA ILE A 321 -1.17 -2.71 12.48
C ILE A 321 -1.16 -2.24 11.03
N THR A 322 -1.29 -0.94 10.83
CA THR A 322 -1.35 -0.29 9.51
C THR A 322 -0.28 0.79 9.39
N ASP A 323 -0.01 1.18 8.15
CA ASP A 323 0.75 2.37 7.80
C ASP A 323 0.09 3.06 6.62
N THR A 324 0.65 4.20 6.21
CA THR A 324 0.11 4.93 5.05
C THR A 324 0.33 4.19 3.72
N LEU A 325 1.25 3.23 3.66
CA LEU A 325 1.48 2.39 2.47
C LEU A 325 0.50 1.21 2.38
N SER A 326 -0.33 1.00 3.41
CA SER A 326 -1.47 0.09 3.37
C SER A 326 -2.48 0.66 2.36
N TYR A 327 -2.62 0.02 1.20
CA TYR A 327 -3.36 0.57 0.06
C TYR A 327 -4.28 -0.45 -0.62
N GLY A 328 -5.35 0.02 -1.27
CA GLY A 328 -6.18 -0.82 -2.14
C GLY A 328 -6.98 -1.88 -1.36
N ALA A 329 -6.85 -3.15 -1.74
CA ALA A 329 -7.47 -4.28 -1.03
C ALA A 329 -7.11 -4.31 0.48
N THR A 330 -5.92 -3.83 0.85
CA THR A 330 -5.50 -3.72 2.26
C THR A 330 -6.37 -2.73 3.02
N GLU A 331 -6.75 -1.62 2.39
CA GLU A 331 -7.61 -0.63 3.02
C GLU A 331 -9.04 -1.12 3.15
N ILE A 332 -9.53 -1.87 2.18
CA ILE A 332 -10.84 -2.52 2.26
C ILE A 332 -10.85 -3.54 3.42
N PHE A 333 -9.76 -4.28 3.61
CA PHE A 333 -9.60 -5.13 4.79
C PHE A 333 -9.58 -4.31 6.09
N ALA A 334 -8.79 -3.24 6.17
CA ALA A 334 -8.72 -2.39 7.36
C ALA A 334 -10.07 -1.68 7.67
N ALA A 335 -10.78 -1.23 6.63
CA ALA A 335 -12.09 -0.61 6.73
C ALA A 335 -13.12 -1.63 7.24
N GLY A 336 -13.14 -2.83 6.65
CA GLY A 336 -13.97 -3.94 7.12
C GLY A 336 -13.65 -4.37 8.56
N PHE A 337 -12.38 -4.32 8.97
CA PHE A 337 -11.97 -4.62 10.34
C PHE A 337 -12.57 -3.62 11.34
N GLN A 338 -12.56 -2.33 10.99
CA GLN A 338 -13.18 -1.26 11.78
C GLN A 338 -14.73 -1.31 11.71
N ASP A 339 -15.30 -1.50 10.53
CA ASP A 339 -16.74 -1.46 10.26
C ASP A 339 -17.52 -2.58 10.95
N HIS A 340 -16.86 -3.73 11.15
CA HIS A 340 -17.41 -4.88 11.86
C HIS A 340 -16.99 -4.98 13.33
N ALA A 341 -16.33 -3.93 13.86
CA ALA A 341 -15.84 -3.83 15.22
C ALA A 341 -15.02 -5.06 15.65
N ILE A 342 -14.08 -5.48 14.80
CA ILE A 342 -13.26 -6.67 15.04
C ILE A 342 -12.25 -6.44 16.16
N GLY A 343 -11.61 -5.26 16.18
CA GLY A 343 -10.57 -4.92 17.14
C GLY A 343 -10.05 -3.51 16.95
N THR A 344 -8.88 -3.24 17.55
CA THR A 344 -8.22 -1.93 17.51
C THR A 344 -7.22 -1.84 16.36
N ILE A 345 -7.20 -0.71 15.66
CA ILE A 345 -6.23 -0.38 14.62
C ILE A 345 -5.15 0.54 15.19
N ILE A 346 -3.89 0.12 15.08
CA ILE A 346 -2.71 0.91 15.41
C ILE A 346 -2.04 1.32 14.10
N GLY A 347 -1.92 2.61 13.85
CA GLY A 347 -1.16 3.17 12.73
C GLY A 347 0.25 3.56 13.18
N ILE A 348 1.27 3.29 12.36
CA ILE A 348 2.62 3.86 12.56
C ILE A 348 2.81 5.22 11.85
N ASN A 349 1.84 5.58 10.99
CA ASN A 349 1.66 6.89 10.39
C ASN A 349 0.20 7.34 10.64
N GLY A 350 -0.25 8.37 9.92
CA GLY A 350 -1.66 8.76 9.91
C GLY A 350 -2.53 7.77 9.14
N ASN A 351 -3.50 8.27 8.38
CA ASN A 351 -4.41 7.44 7.60
C ASN A 351 -3.66 6.51 6.64
N THR A 352 -4.32 5.40 6.29
CA THR A 352 -3.92 4.54 5.16
C THR A 352 -4.00 5.30 3.83
N GLY A 353 -3.55 4.68 2.73
CA GLY A 353 -3.16 5.42 1.53
C GLY A 353 -4.28 6.06 0.69
N GLY A 354 -5.55 5.71 0.90
CA GLY A 354 -6.73 6.30 0.26
C GLY A 354 -7.15 5.67 -1.08
N GLY A 355 -6.91 4.37 -1.27
CA GLY A 355 -7.23 3.57 -2.44
C GLY A 355 -8.50 2.72 -2.29
N GLY A 356 -9.64 3.37 -2.10
CA GLY A 356 -10.95 2.75 -2.09
C GLY A 356 -11.54 2.56 -3.49
N ALA A 357 -10.81 1.91 -4.39
CA ALA A 357 -11.27 1.64 -5.75
C ALA A 357 -10.68 0.36 -6.31
N ASN A 358 -11.29 -0.16 -7.38
CA ASN A 358 -10.68 -1.21 -8.19
C ASN A 358 -10.06 -0.61 -9.47
N VAL A 359 -9.03 -1.29 -9.96
CA VAL A 359 -8.20 -0.91 -11.08
C VAL A 359 -8.56 -1.74 -12.31
N TRP A 360 -8.76 -1.08 -13.46
CA TRP A 360 -8.77 -1.72 -14.77
C TRP A 360 -7.57 -1.27 -15.59
N GLN A 361 -7.05 -2.16 -16.44
CA GLN A 361 -6.00 -1.84 -17.39
C GLN A 361 -6.55 -1.18 -18.65
N TYR A 362 -5.66 -0.59 -19.44
CA TYR A 362 -6.01 0.06 -20.71
C TYR A 362 -6.83 -0.86 -21.61
N ASP A 363 -6.39 -2.11 -21.77
CA ASP A 363 -7.08 -3.05 -22.68
C ASP A 363 -8.49 -3.40 -22.18
N ASP A 364 -8.71 -3.54 -20.87
CA ASP A 364 -10.05 -3.78 -20.29
C ASP A 364 -11.02 -2.61 -20.54
N LEU A 365 -10.49 -1.38 -20.54
CA LEU A 365 -11.27 -0.14 -20.66
C LEU A 365 -11.53 0.26 -22.11
N PHE A 366 -10.47 0.27 -22.91
CA PHE A 366 -10.44 0.97 -24.19
C PHE A 366 -10.61 0.03 -25.39
N HIS A 367 -10.26 -1.26 -25.26
CA HIS A 367 -10.52 -2.24 -26.30
C HIS A 367 -12.03 -2.38 -26.60
N PRO A 368 -12.94 -2.50 -25.60
CA PRO A 368 -14.39 -2.56 -25.86
C PRO A 368 -14.96 -1.26 -26.47
N LEU A 369 -14.24 -0.15 -26.34
CA LEU A 369 -14.60 1.15 -26.89
C LEU A 369 -14.04 1.39 -28.29
N GLY A 370 -13.26 0.46 -28.84
CA GLY A 370 -12.71 0.53 -30.20
C GLY A 370 -11.43 1.37 -30.33
N PHE A 371 -10.74 1.67 -29.23
CA PHE A 371 -9.45 2.36 -29.29
C PHE A 371 -8.33 1.38 -29.64
N SER A 372 -7.31 1.89 -30.33
CA SER A 372 -6.07 1.13 -30.60
C SER A 372 -5.19 1.03 -29.35
N ALA A 373 -4.30 0.04 -29.33
CA ALA A 373 -3.28 -0.08 -28.29
C ALA A 373 -2.41 1.19 -28.21
N LEU A 374 -1.90 1.48 -27.02
CA LEU A 374 -1.00 2.60 -26.80
C LEU A 374 0.33 2.39 -27.54
N PRO A 375 0.95 3.47 -28.07
CA PRO A 375 2.20 3.36 -28.80
C PRO A 375 3.33 2.85 -27.88
N ARG A 376 4.22 2.03 -28.46
CA ARG A 376 5.47 1.58 -27.82
C ARG A 376 5.27 0.89 -26.46
N ASN A 377 4.15 0.18 -26.28
CA ASN A 377 3.81 -0.54 -25.05
C ASN A 377 3.73 0.36 -23.80
N ALA A 378 3.43 1.65 -23.95
CA ALA A 378 2.98 2.45 -22.81
C ALA A 378 1.72 1.82 -22.20
N GLN A 379 1.49 2.02 -20.91
CA GLN A 379 0.32 1.47 -20.22
C GLN A 379 -0.44 2.58 -19.51
N ILE A 380 -1.74 2.36 -19.32
CA ILE A 380 -2.59 3.17 -18.45
C ILE A 380 -3.39 2.20 -17.59
N THR A 381 -3.52 2.52 -16.31
CA THR A 381 -4.52 1.93 -15.43
C THR A 381 -5.43 3.02 -14.92
N MET A 382 -6.67 2.67 -14.57
CA MET A 382 -7.63 3.62 -14.02
C MET A 382 -8.42 3.00 -12.87
N ALA A 383 -8.68 3.80 -11.83
CA ALA A 383 -9.76 3.55 -10.89
C ALA A 383 -11.10 3.66 -11.65
N VAL A 384 -11.95 2.64 -11.53
CA VAL A 384 -13.21 2.59 -12.30
C VAL A 384 -14.47 2.52 -11.44
N LYS A 385 -14.40 1.82 -10.30
CA LYS A 385 -15.47 1.80 -9.31
C LYS A 385 -14.92 2.30 -7.98
N ARG A 386 -15.58 3.30 -7.40
CA ARG A 386 -15.31 3.72 -6.01
C ARG A 386 -15.99 2.76 -5.05
N SER A 387 -15.36 2.48 -3.92
CA SER A 387 -15.92 1.69 -2.84
C SER A 387 -16.71 2.58 -1.86
N LEU A 388 -17.67 1.96 -1.20
CA LEU A 388 -18.46 2.53 -0.12
C LEU A 388 -18.34 1.61 1.08
N ARG A 389 -17.95 2.21 2.20
CA ARG A 389 -17.84 1.54 3.50
C ARG A 389 -19.20 1.03 3.99
N VAL A 390 -19.16 0.13 4.97
CA VAL A 390 -20.32 -0.59 5.51
C VAL A 390 -20.37 -0.47 7.04
N GLY A 391 -21.29 -1.20 7.68
CA GLY A 391 -21.39 -1.24 9.14
C GLY A 391 -21.54 0.17 9.75
N ASN A 392 -20.66 0.51 10.69
CA ASN A 392 -20.70 1.79 11.39
C ASN A 392 -20.36 3.00 10.51
N HIS A 393 -19.69 2.80 9.37
CA HIS A 393 -19.31 3.86 8.43
C HIS A 393 -20.08 3.77 7.11
N ASN A 394 -21.27 3.14 7.13
CA ASN A 394 -22.05 2.87 5.93
C ASN A 394 -22.21 4.10 5.02
N GLY A 395 -21.76 3.98 3.76
CA GLY A 395 -21.84 5.02 2.74
C GLY A 395 -20.70 6.04 2.74
N PHE A 396 -19.72 5.93 3.64
CA PHE A 396 -18.51 6.76 3.61
C PHE A 396 -17.60 6.29 2.47
N ASN A 397 -16.91 7.22 1.83
CA ASN A 397 -15.91 6.88 0.82
C ASN A 397 -14.62 6.41 1.49
N LEU A 398 -13.97 5.43 0.88
CA LEU A 398 -12.62 5.03 1.25
C LEU A 398 -11.57 5.70 0.35
N GLU A 399 -11.89 5.91 -0.92
CA GLU A 399 -11.07 6.69 -1.87
C GLU A 399 -10.80 8.10 -1.32
N ASP A 400 -9.57 8.59 -1.48
CA ASP A 400 -9.04 9.86 -0.97
C ASP A 400 -9.00 10.00 0.56
N CYS A 401 -9.67 9.13 1.31
CA CYS A 401 -9.82 9.27 2.76
C CYS A 401 -8.93 8.28 3.52
N GLY A 402 -8.95 7.02 3.09
CA GLY A 402 -8.37 5.89 3.81
C GLY A 402 -9.06 5.61 5.15
N VAL A 403 -8.45 4.73 5.92
CA VAL A 403 -8.85 4.33 7.27
C VAL A 403 -8.05 5.12 8.28
N ILE A 404 -8.75 5.73 9.23
CA ILE A 404 -8.14 6.43 10.37
C ILE A 404 -7.88 5.37 11.45
N PRO A 405 -6.62 5.19 11.91
CA PRO A 405 -6.32 4.27 13.00
C PRO A 405 -6.87 4.80 14.33
N ASP A 406 -7.17 3.89 15.27
CA ASP A 406 -7.64 4.27 16.62
C ASP A 406 -6.50 4.90 17.45
N TYR A 407 -5.26 4.45 17.22
CA TYR A 407 -4.06 4.95 17.86
C TYR A 407 -2.94 5.13 16.85
N ILE A 408 -2.15 6.20 17.01
CA ILE A 408 -0.93 6.43 16.23
C ILE A 408 0.28 6.16 17.12
N HIS A 409 1.07 5.16 16.77
CA HIS A 409 2.38 4.90 17.38
C HIS A 409 3.44 5.72 16.64
N GLN A 410 3.97 6.74 17.30
CA GLN A 410 5.10 7.50 16.78
C GLN A 410 6.39 6.67 16.93
N MET A 411 6.87 6.15 15.81
CA MET A 411 8.10 5.35 15.77
C MET A 411 9.26 6.10 16.41
N THR A 412 9.87 5.49 17.43
CA THR A 412 11.07 6.03 18.09
C THR A 412 12.30 5.76 17.23
N ARG A 413 13.43 6.42 17.56
CA ARG A 413 14.70 6.15 16.90
C ARG A 413 15.11 4.67 16.99
N ASN A 414 14.83 4.02 18.11
CA ASN A 414 15.15 2.61 18.31
C ASN A 414 14.26 1.73 17.43
N ASP A 415 12.95 2.04 17.34
CA ASP A 415 12.04 1.30 16.48
C ASP A 415 12.55 1.31 15.03
N VAL A 416 12.90 2.49 14.50
CA VAL A 416 13.40 2.63 13.12
C VAL A 416 14.74 1.92 12.91
N LEU A 417 15.68 2.02 13.85
CA LEU A 417 17.01 1.45 13.66
C LEU A 417 17.09 -0.05 13.94
N MET A 418 16.15 -0.61 14.71
CA MET A 418 16.05 -2.05 14.98
C MET A 418 15.17 -2.80 13.97
N VAL A 419 14.33 -2.10 13.20
CA VAL A 419 13.52 -2.71 12.14
C VAL A 419 14.41 -3.27 11.03
N MET A 420 14.12 -4.51 10.65
CA MET A 420 14.64 -5.15 9.45
C MET A 420 13.76 -4.80 8.24
N LEU A 421 14.37 -4.55 7.09
CA LEU A 421 13.66 -4.63 5.80
C LEU A 421 13.22 -6.08 5.57
N ILE A 422 11.95 -6.37 5.85
CA ILE A 422 11.33 -7.69 5.61
C ILE A 422 10.79 -7.75 4.18
#